data_AF-A0A835G833-F1
#
_entry.id   AF-A0A835G833-F1
#
_cell.length_a   1.000
_cell.length_b   1.000
_cell.length_c   1.000
_cell.angle_alpha   90.00
_cell.angle_beta   90.00
_cell.angle_gamma   90.00
#
_symmetry.space_group_name_H-M   'P 1'
#
loop_
_entity.id
_entity.type
_entity.pdbx_description
1 polymer ?
#
loop_
_entity_poly.entity_id
_entity_poly.type
_entity_poly.pdbx_seq_one_letter_code
_entity_poly.pdbx_strand_id
1 'polypeptide(L)'
;MVIAIGFEGSANKIGIGIVKDGEVLSNCRRTYITPAGEGFLPRETAEHHRQKIHEVLKEALEQSGITPDKIDVVCYTKGPGMGAPLMVCAIVARTCAKLWNKPILGVNHCIGHIEMGRLITKANNPTVLYVSGGNTQVIAYSRNRYRIFGETIDIAMGNCLDRFARVLKLSNAPSPGYNIEQAAKKGKKFYQLPYCVKGNEI
;
A
#
# COMPACT_ATOMS: atom_id res chain seq x y z
N MET A 1 11.93 -21.37 11.69
CA MET A 1 11.85 -20.61 10.43
C MET A 1 10.38 -20.48 10.09
N VAL A 2 9.87 -19.27 9.93
CA VAL A 2 8.45 -19.00 9.64
C VAL A 2 8.33 -18.40 8.24
N ILE A 3 7.49 -19.01 7.40
CA ILE A 3 7.17 -18.57 6.05
C ILE A 3 5.76 -17.98 6.02
N ALA A 4 5.67 -16.68 5.76
CA ALA A 4 4.41 -15.97 5.63
C ALA A 4 4.17 -15.58 4.17
N ILE A 5 2.93 -15.77 3.70
CA ILE A 5 2.46 -15.19 2.43
C ILE A 5 1.52 -14.02 2.74
N GLY A 6 1.77 -12.86 2.14
CA GLY A 6 1.01 -11.62 2.35
C GLY A 6 0.22 -11.20 1.12
N PHE A 7 -1.06 -10.85 1.31
CA PHE A 7 -1.96 -10.33 0.26
C PHE A 7 -2.31 -8.85 0.52
N GLU A 8 -1.99 -7.98 -0.43
CA GLU A 8 -2.23 -6.53 -0.39
C GLU A 8 -3.06 -6.10 -1.60
N GLY A 9 -4.12 -5.32 -1.36
CA GLY A 9 -5.05 -4.81 -2.38
C GLY A 9 -6.02 -3.78 -1.83
N SER A 10 -5.55 -2.93 -0.93
CA SER A 10 -6.33 -1.85 -0.30
C SER A 10 -6.64 -0.70 -1.25
N ALA A 11 -5.82 -0.51 -2.29
CA ALA A 11 -5.88 0.62 -3.21
C ALA A 11 -5.84 0.15 -4.67
N ASN A 12 -5.22 0.91 -5.59
CA ASN A 12 -5.13 0.54 -7.00
C ASN A 12 -3.99 -0.44 -7.34
N LYS A 13 -3.24 -0.92 -6.35
CA LYS A 13 -2.20 -1.93 -6.53
C LYS A 13 -2.65 -3.23 -5.87
N ILE A 14 -2.48 -4.33 -6.58
CA ILE A 14 -2.60 -5.70 -6.06
C ILE A 14 -1.22 -6.31 -5.97
N GLY A 15 -0.87 -6.88 -4.83
CA GLY A 15 0.43 -7.49 -4.61
C GLY A 15 0.36 -8.71 -3.70
N ILE A 16 1.23 -9.67 -3.98
CA ILE A 16 1.42 -10.86 -3.14
C ILE A 16 2.91 -11.05 -2.95
N GLY A 17 3.33 -11.18 -1.69
CA GLY A 17 4.72 -11.39 -1.32
C GLY A 17 4.89 -12.54 -0.35
N ILE A 18 6.06 -13.17 -0.39
CA ILE A 18 6.44 -14.26 0.51
C ILE A 18 7.70 -13.86 1.27
N VAL A 19 7.65 -13.97 2.59
CA VAL A 19 8.75 -13.62 3.50
C VAL A 19 9.09 -14.81 4.37
N LYS A 20 10.39 -15.10 4.51
CA LYS A 20 10.92 -16.15 5.38
C LYS A 20 11.93 -15.53 6.35
N ASP A 21 11.61 -15.52 7.64
CA ASP A 21 12.50 -15.01 8.70
C ASP A 21 13.13 -13.63 8.42
N GLY A 22 12.36 -12.73 7.79
CA GLY A 22 12.81 -11.38 7.43
C GLY A 22 13.48 -11.25 6.05
N GLU A 23 13.65 -12.34 5.32
CA GLU A 23 14.07 -12.35 3.92
C GLU A 23 12.85 -12.31 2.99
N VAL A 24 12.86 -11.40 2.01
CA VAL A 24 11.80 -11.29 1.01
C VAL A 24 12.13 -12.25 -0.15
N LEU A 25 11.37 -13.35 -0.25
CA LEU A 25 11.56 -14.36 -1.30
C LEU A 25 10.85 -13.98 -2.61
N SER A 26 9.71 -13.29 -2.52
CA SER A 26 9.00 -12.76 -3.69
C SER A 26 8.14 -11.55 -3.30
N ASN A 27 7.87 -10.67 -4.27
CA ASN A 27 7.06 -9.46 -4.07
C ASN A 27 6.40 -9.00 -5.39
N CYS A 28 5.52 -9.83 -5.93
CA CYS A 28 4.86 -9.61 -7.22
C CYS A 28 3.76 -8.55 -7.08
N ARG A 29 3.64 -7.65 -8.06
CA ARG A 29 2.69 -6.53 -8.03
C ARG A 29 2.14 -6.19 -9.41
N ARG A 30 0.87 -5.77 -9.45
CA ARG A 30 0.24 -5.11 -10.61
C ARG A 30 -0.46 -3.83 -10.18
N THR A 31 -0.44 -2.84 -11.06
CA THR A 31 -1.04 -1.52 -10.81
C THR A 31 -2.16 -1.28 -11.80
N TYR A 32 -3.35 -0.94 -11.30
CA TYR A 32 -4.43 -0.42 -12.13
C TYR A 32 -4.15 1.03 -12.49
N ILE A 33 -4.00 1.31 -13.79
CA ILE A 33 -3.69 2.63 -14.33
C ILE A 33 -4.90 3.10 -15.14
N THR A 34 -5.49 4.23 -14.76
CA THR A 34 -6.59 4.89 -15.46
C THR A 34 -6.09 5.87 -16.53
N PRO A 35 -6.90 6.22 -17.54
CA PRO A 35 -6.59 7.30 -18.48
C PRO A 35 -6.24 8.62 -17.79
N ALA A 36 -5.44 9.45 -18.46
CA ALA A 36 -5.07 10.77 -17.94
C ALA A 36 -6.31 11.64 -17.67
N GLY A 37 -6.34 12.31 -16.52
CA GLY A 37 -7.50 13.09 -16.07
C GLY A 37 -8.51 12.30 -15.21
N GLU A 38 -8.40 10.97 -15.16
CA GLU A 38 -9.31 10.12 -14.41
C GLU A 38 -8.67 9.54 -13.14
N GLY A 39 -9.48 9.32 -12.10
CA GLY A 39 -9.08 8.62 -10.88
C GLY A 39 -9.66 7.21 -10.87
N PHE A 40 -9.00 6.27 -10.20
CA PHE A 40 -9.50 4.89 -10.11
C PHE A 40 -10.73 4.79 -9.20
N LEU A 41 -11.79 4.15 -9.68
CA LEU A 41 -13.01 3.90 -8.92
C LEU A 41 -12.96 2.55 -8.19
N PRO A 42 -13.63 2.41 -7.03
CA PRO A 42 -13.60 1.16 -6.26
C PRO A 42 -14.07 -0.07 -7.05
N ARG A 43 -15.11 0.08 -7.89
CA ARG A 43 -15.67 -1.02 -8.70
C ARG A 43 -14.68 -1.55 -9.74
N GLU A 44 -14.07 -0.66 -10.51
CA GLU A 44 -13.13 -0.99 -11.58
C GLU A 44 -11.82 -1.52 -11.00
N THR A 45 -11.36 -0.93 -9.89
CA THR A 45 -10.18 -1.42 -9.17
C THR A 45 -10.38 -2.86 -8.68
N ALA A 46 -11.56 -3.16 -8.12
CA ALA A 46 -11.89 -4.51 -7.68
C ALA A 46 -11.97 -5.49 -8.86
N GLU A 47 -12.47 -5.06 -10.02
CA GLU A 47 -12.47 -5.87 -11.24
C GLU A 47 -11.05 -6.19 -11.70
N HIS A 48 -10.18 -5.19 -11.77
CA HIS A 48 -8.76 -5.40 -12.06
C HIS A 48 -8.12 -6.38 -11.06
N HIS A 49 -8.41 -6.27 -9.77
CA HIS A 49 -7.87 -7.21 -8.77
C HIS A 49 -8.38 -8.63 -8.98
N ARG A 50 -9.67 -8.83 -9.30
CA ARG A 50 -10.22 -10.16 -9.61
C ARG A 50 -9.49 -10.81 -10.79
N GLN A 51 -9.21 -10.04 -11.83
CA GLN A 51 -8.54 -10.53 -13.04
C GLN A 51 -7.07 -10.86 -12.80
N LYS A 52 -6.39 -10.13 -11.90
CA LYS A 52 -4.93 -10.22 -11.70
C LYS A 52 -4.48 -11.04 -10.50
N ILE A 53 -5.31 -11.22 -9.48
CA ILE A 53 -4.88 -11.83 -8.23
C ILE A 53 -4.39 -13.28 -8.38
N HIS A 54 -4.99 -14.06 -9.29
CA HIS A 54 -4.54 -15.43 -9.56
C HIS A 54 -3.17 -15.46 -10.25
N GLU A 55 -2.97 -14.59 -11.25
CA GLU A 55 -1.68 -14.40 -11.95
C GLU A 55 -0.58 -14.04 -10.94
N VAL A 56 -0.84 -13.04 -10.09
CA VAL A 56 0.11 -12.54 -9.09
C VAL A 56 0.41 -13.59 -8.02
N LEU A 57 -0.58 -14.41 -7.62
CA LEU A 57 -0.37 -15.49 -6.65
C LEU A 57 0.54 -16.57 -7.21
N LYS A 58 0.28 -17.00 -8.44
CA LYS A 58 1.08 -17.99 -9.14
C LYS A 58 2.53 -17.51 -9.29
N GLU A 59 2.70 -16.28 -9.77
CA GLU A 59 4.02 -15.64 -9.92
C GLU A 59 4.78 -15.57 -8.58
N ALA A 60 4.09 -15.22 -7.48
CA ALA A 60 4.72 -15.11 -6.16
C ALA A 60 5.24 -16.46 -5.65
N LEU A 61 4.47 -17.54 -5.85
CA LEU A 61 4.88 -18.90 -5.50
C LEU A 61 6.06 -19.36 -6.38
N GLU A 62 5.96 -19.15 -7.69
CA GLU A 62 7.02 -19.51 -8.65
C GLU A 62 8.33 -18.78 -8.36
N GLN A 63 8.31 -17.46 -8.17
CA GLN A 63 9.50 -16.66 -7.86
C GLN A 63 10.15 -17.05 -6.52
N SER A 64 9.33 -17.40 -5.53
CA SER A 64 9.84 -17.79 -4.20
C SER A 64 10.38 -19.24 -4.16
N GLY A 65 9.99 -20.09 -5.10
CA GLY A 65 10.22 -21.54 -5.05
C GLY A 65 9.51 -22.26 -3.90
N ILE A 66 8.60 -21.59 -3.19
CA ILE A 66 7.86 -22.14 -2.04
C ILE A 66 6.58 -22.82 -2.51
N THR A 67 6.39 -24.06 -2.09
CA THR A 67 5.14 -24.79 -2.26
C THR A 67 4.16 -24.47 -1.13
N PRO A 68 2.83 -24.50 -1.37
CA PRO A 68 1.84 -24.15 -0.35
C PRO A 68 1.91 -24.93 0.98
N ASP A 69 2.40 -26.16 0.96
CA ASP A 69 2.59 -26.98 2.18
C ASP A 69 3.63 -26.39 3.14
N LYS A 70 4.61 -25.63 2.62
CA LYS A 70 5.67 -24.98 3.40
C LYS A 70 5.27 -23.63 3.98
N ILE A 71 4.14 -23.06 3.56
CA ILE A 71 3.62 -21.81 4.11
C ILE A 71 3.14 -22.07 5.53
N ASP A 72 3.57 -21.26 6.50
CA ASP A 72 3.15 -21.39 7.90
C ASP A 72 1.93 -20.54 8.22
N VAL A 73 1.78 -19.38 7.57
CA VAL A 73 0.66 -18.45 7.82
C VAL A 73 0.28 -17.66 6.56
N VAL A 74 -1.03 -17.46 6.39
CA VAL A 74 -1.59 -16.58 5.36
C VAL A 74 -1.94 -15.23 5.99
N CYS A 75 -1.37 -14.15 5.48
CA CYS A 75 -1.60 -12.79 5.93
C CYS A 75 -2.37 -12.00 4.87
N TYR A 76 -3.33 -11.18 5.25
CA TYR A 76 -4.01 -10.30 4.31
C TYR A 76 -4.31 -8.94 4.91
N THR A 77 -4.43 -7.94 4.06
CA THR A 77 -4.77 -6.59 4.50
C THR A 77 -6.23 -6.53 4.93
N LYS A 78 -6.45 -6.33 6.24
CA LYS A 78 -7.79 -6.14 6.80
C LYS A 78 -8.28 -4.70 6.66
N GLY A 79 -7.35 -3.75 6.55
CA GLY A 79 -7.62 -2.33 6.29
C GLY A 79 -6.58 -1.40 6.93
N PRO A 80 -6.71 -0.08 6.77
CA PRO A 80 -7.75 0.61 5.97
C PRO A 80 -7.59 0.41 4.46
N GLY A 81 -8.60 0.82 3.68
CA GLY A 81 -8.59 0.72 2.21
C GLY A 81 -9.98 0.83 1.57
N MET A 82 -10.04 0.75 0.25
CA MET A 82 -11.29 0.72 -0.49
C MET A 82 -12.03 -0.60 -0.26
N GLY A 83 -13.32 -0.54 0.08
CA GLY A 83 -14.10 -1.71 0.49
C GLY A 83 -14.13 -2.83 -0.56
N ALA A 84 -14.45 -2.52 -1.81
CA ALA A 84 -14.55 -3.53 -2.87
C ALA A 84 -13.20 -4.21 -3.20
N PRO A 85 -12.07 -3.49 -3.37
CA PRO A 85 -10.75 -4.09 -3.49
C PRO A 85 -10.32 -4.94 -2.28
N LEU A 86 -10.53 -4.46 -1.05
CA LEU A 86 -10.22 -5.22 0.18
C LEU A 86 -10.95 -6.56 0.22
N MET A 87 -12.22 -6.58 -0.19
CA MET A 87 -13.03 -7.81 -0.26
C MET A 87 -12.41 -8.86 -1.19
N VAL A 88 -11.87 -8.45 -2.35
CA VAL A 88 -11.23 -9.38 -3.29
C VAL A 88 -10.03 -10.08 -2.65
N CYS A 89 -9.12 -9.31 -2.03
CA CYS A 89 -7.97 -9.89 -1.34
C CYS A 89 -8.37 -10.76 -0.16
N ALA A 90 -9.33 -10.32 0.66
CA ALA A 90 -9.78 -11.07 1.83
C ALA A 90 -10.41 -12.41 1.46
N ILE A 91 -11.19 -12.47 0.37
CA ILE A 91 -11.80 -13.71 -0.12
C ILE A 91 -10.71 -14.68 -0.58
N VAL A 92 -9.78 -14.23 -1.42
CA VAL A 92 -8.71 -15.11 -1.94
C VAL A 92 -7.81 -15.61 -0.82
N ALA A 93 -7.39 -14.75 0.11
CA ALA A 93 -6.56 -15.15 1.24
C ALA A 93 -7.27 -16.19 2.13
N ARG A 94 -8.57 -16.02 2.40
CA ARG A 94 -9.37 -17.01 3.15
C ARG A 94 -9.49 -18.33 2.42
N THR A 95 -9.68 -18.29 1.11
CA THR A 95 -9.73 -19.50 0.27
C THR A 95 -8.40 -20.24 0.32
N CYS A 96 -7.27 -19.54 0.13
CA CYS A 96 -5.93 -20.11 0.25
C CYS A 96 -5.68 -20.73 1.63
N ALA A 97 -5.97 -19.99 2.71
CA ALA A 97 -5.81 -20.49 4.07
C ALA A 97 -6.63 -21.77 4.32
N LYS A 98 -7.87 -21.82 3.82
CA LYS A 98 -8.74 -23.00 3.95
C LYS A 98 -8.26 -24.18 3.10
N LEU A 99 -7.86 -23.95 1.85
CA LEU A 99 -7.35 -24.99 0.95
C LEU A 99 -6.04 -25.60 1.45
N TRP A 100 -5.14 -24.77 1.98
CA TRP A 100 -3.83 -25.21 2.46
C TRP A 100 -3.83 -25.62 3.94
N ASN A 101 -4.99 -25.53 4.60
CA ASN A 101 -5.16 -25.78 6.03
C ASN A 101 -4.14 -25.01 6.90
N LYS A 102 -4.02 -23.70 6.64
CA LYS A 102 -3.07 -22.80 7.31
C LYS A 102 -3.80 -21.75 8.15
N PRO A 103 -3.22 -21.29 9.27
CA PRO A 103 -3.74 -20.15 10.01
C PRO A 103 -3.78 -18.88 9.14
N ILE A 104 -4.72 -17.98 9.45
CA ILE A 104 -4.89 -16.72 8.74
C ILE A 104 -4.82 -15.53 9.71
N LEU A 105 -4.10 -14.48 9.30
CA LEU A 105 -3.92 -13.25 10.07
C LEU A 105 -4.36 -12.02 9.26
N GLY A 106 -5.23 -11.21 9.85
CA GLY A 106 -5.60 -9.90 9.31
C GLY A 106 -4.60 -8.83 9.75
N VAL A 107 -3.98 -8.15 8.79
CA VAL A 107 -2.93 -7.15 9.01
C VAL A 107 -3.47 -5.75 8.77
N ASN A 108 -3.05 -4.78 9.60
CA ASN A 108 -3.31 -3.37 9.36
C ASN A 108 -2.34 -2.83 8.29
N HIS A 109 -2.88 -2.16 7.27
CA HIS A 109 -2.12 -1.66 6.12
C HIS A 109 -0.98 -0.71 6.53
N CYS A 110 -1.25 0.25 7.42
CA CYS A 110 -0.25 1.22 7.89
C CYS A 110 0.88 0.52 8.68
N ILE A 111 0.53 -0.46 9.52
CA ILE A 111 1.53 -1.28 10.24
C ILE A 111 2.38 -2.07 9.26
N GLY A 112 1.80 -2.63 8.19
CA GLY A 112 2.54 -3.30 7.13
C GLY A 112 3.63 -2.41 6.51
N HIS A 113 3.30 -1.14 6.22
CA HIS A 113 4.29 -0.15 5.77
C HIS A 113 5.40 0.11 6.78
N ILE A 114 5.04 0.29 8.07
CA ILE A 114 6.01 0.57 9.14
C ILE A 114 6.97 -0.61 9.31
N GLU A 115 6.44 -1.83 9.48
CA GLU A 115 7.26 -3.02 9.74
C GLU A 115 8.12 -3.40 8.55
N MET A 116 7.62 -3.27 7.32
CA MET A 116 8.45 -3.48 6.13
C MET A 116 9.57 -2.43 6.04
N GLY A 117 9.27 -1.16 6.33
CA GLY A 117 10.27 -0.10 6.39
C GLY A 117 11.36 -0.39 7.44
N ARG A 118 10.96 -0.76 8.66
CA ARG A 118 11.87 -1.17 9.74
C ARG A 118 12.73 -2.37 9.36
N LEU A 119 12.14 -3.39 8.73
CA LEU A 119 12.85 -4.60 8.30
C LEU A 119 13.96 -4.30 7.29
N ILE A 120 13.65 -3.50 6.26
CA ILE A 120 14.59 -3.19 5.18
C ILE A 120 15.67 -2.20 5.64
N THR A 121 15.27 -1.13 6.34
CA THR A 121 16.20 -0.05 6.74
C THR A 121 16.93 -0.35 8.05
N LYS A 122 16.53 -1.39 8.79
CA LYS A 122 17.03 -1.71 10.14
C LYS A 122 16.80 -0.58 11.16
N ALA A 123 15.87 0.33 10.89
CA ALA A 123 15.53 1.41 11.81
C ALA A 123 14.95 0.86 13.12
N ASN A 124 15.57 1.23 14.25
CA ASN A 124 15.09 0.86 15.58
C ASN A 124 14.24 2.00 16.17
N ASN A 125 12.98 1.68 16.48
CA ASN A 125 12.00 2.60 17.10
C ASN A 125 11.90 4.01 16.47
N PRO A 126 11.66 4.13 15.15
CA PRO A 126 11.63 5.42 14.47
C PRO A 126 10.34 6.21 14.76
N THR A 127 10.44 7.53 14.63
CA THR A 127 9.26 8.35 14.28
C THR A 127 9.02 8.17 12.78
N VAL A 128 7.82 7.75 12.41
CA VAL A 128 7.46 7.38 11.05
C VAL A 128 6.61 8.48 10.43
N LEU A 129 7.03 8.95 9.27
CA LEU A 129 6.21 9.74 8.37
C LEU A 129 5.56 8.81 7.33
N TYR A 130 4.25 8.61 7.44
CA TYR A 130 3.48 7.79 6.52
C TYR A 130 2.69 8.68 5.54
N VAL A 131 3.20 8.80 4.31
CA VAL A 131 2.57 9.58 3.23
C VAL A 131 2.24 8.66 2.07
N SER A 132 0.97 8.62 1.70
CA SER A 132 0.44 7.83 0.60
C SER A 132 -0.68 8.59 -0.13
N GLY A 133 -1.27 7.96 -1.15
CA GLY A 133 -2.49 8.48 -1.79
C GLY A 133 -3.70 8.55 -0.86
N GLY A 134 -3.71 7.77 0.24
CA GLY A 134 -4.83 7.69 1.18
C GLY A 134 -4.51 8.19 2.59
N ASN A 135 -3.24 8.42 2.93
CA ASN A 135 -2.83 8.77 4.28
C ASN A 135 -1.74 9.84 4.30
N THR A 136 -1.76 10.68 5.34
CA THR A 136 -0.67 11.58 5.69
C THR A 136 -0.64 11.65 7.21
N GLN A 137 0.26 10.88 7.82
CA GLN A 137 0.29 10.65 9.26
C GLN A 137 1.73 10.66 9.79
N VAL A 138 1.91 11.22 10.98
CA VAL A 138 3.13 11.13 11.79
C VAL A 138 2.84 10.14 12.91
N ILE A 139 3.57 9.03 12.93
CA ILE A 139 3.30 7.86 13.77
C ILE A 139 4.54 7.53 14.60
N ALA A 140 4.38 7.21 15.88
CA ALA A 140 5.46 6.63 16.67
C ALA A 140 4.96 5.52 17.60
N TYR A 141 5.85 4.58 17.94
CA TYR A 141 5.52 3.47 18.83
C TYR A 141 5.57 3.93 20.30
N SER A 142 4.47 3.78 21.01
CA SER A 142 4.39 4.13 22.44
C SER A 142 3.29 3.35 23.14
N ARG A 143 3.62 2.78 24.31
CA ARG A 143 2.72 1.95 25.13
C ARG A 143 2.13 0.78 24.32
N ASN A 144 3.01 -0.01 23.70
CA ASN A 144 2.69 -1.20 22.92
C ASN A 144 1.75 -0.97 21.71
N ARG A 145 1.70 0.27 21.18
CA ARG A 145 0.87 0.63 20.03
C ARG A 145 1.60 1.63 19.14
N TYR A 146 1.37 1.56 17.84
CA TYR A 146 1.65 2.66 16.93
C TYR A 146 0.59 3.73 17.11
N ARG A 147 1.00 4.93 17.55
CA ARG A 147 0.12 6.06 17.82
C ARG A 147 0.31 7.13 16.76
N ILE A 148 -0.79 7.72 16.30
CA ILE A 148 -0.79 8.87 15.41
C ILE A 148 -0.62 10.13 16.29
N PHE A 149 0.44 10.89 16.03
CA PHE A 149 0.75 12.15 16.72
C PHE A 149 0.28 13.37 15.95
N GLY A 150 0.19 13.25 14.63
CA GLY A 150 -0.37 14.27 13.75
C GLY A 150 -0.80 13.64 12.44
N GLU A 151 -1.81 14.21 11.81
CA GLU A 151 -2.30 13.76 10.51
C GLU A 151 -2.93 14.91 9.75
N THR A 152 -3.15 14.70 8.44
CA THR A 152 -3.98 15.61 7.67
C THR A 152 -5.40 15.67 8.24
N ILE A 153 -5.98 16.86 8.28
CA ILE A 153 -7.38 17.08 8.71
C ILE A 153 -8.35 17.16 7.53
N ASP A 154 -7.84 17.08 6.29
CA ASP A 154 -8.64 17.13 5.06
C ASP A 154 -8.34 15.96 4.11
N ILE A 155 -7.44 16.14 3.15
CA ILE A 155 -7.05 15.16 2.15
C ILE A 155 -5.61 14.73 2.37
N ALA A 156 -5.32 13.46 2.07
CA ALA A 156 -3.95 12.98 2.04
C ALA A 156 -3.13 13.74 1.00
N MET A 157 -1.86 13.99 1.30
CA MET A 157 -0.95 14.71 0.41
C MET A 157 -0.81 14.01 -0.95
N GLY A 158 -0.77 12.67 -0.99
CA GLY A 158 -0.80 11.94 -2.26
C GLY A 158 -2.10 12.17 -3.05
N ASN A 159 -3.26 12.26 -2.37
CA ASN A 159 -4.52 12.55 -3.05
C ASN A 159 -4.55 13.98 -3.62
N CYS A 160 -3.99 14.95 -2.90
CA CYS A 160 -3.84 16.32 -3.37
C CYS A 160 -3.02 16.37 -4.68
N LEU A 161 -1.86 15.71 -4.71
CA LEU A 161 -1.03 15.59 -5.91
C LEU A 161 -1.77 14.89 -7.04
N ASP A 162 -2.38 13.73 -6.80
CA ASP A 162 -3.08 12.98 -7.84
C ASP A 162 -4.29 13.76 -8.42
N ARG A 163 -5.00 14.55 -7.60
CA ARG A 163 -6.06 15.45 -8.08
C ARG A 163 -5.50 16.57 -8.94
N PHE A 164 -4.39 17.17 -8.54
CA PHE A 164 -3.74 18.20 -9.32
C PHE A 164 -3.24 17.68 -10.68
N ALA A 165 -2.64 16.47 -10.70
CA ALA A 165 -2.23 15.79 -11.92
C ALA A 165 -3.41 15.61 -12.90
N ARG A 166 -4.59 15.26 -12.38
CA ARG A 166 -5.81 15.10 -13.18
C ARG A 166 -6.29 16.42 -13.80
N VAL A 167 -6.27 17.52 -13.05
CA VAL A 167 -6.60 18.86 -13.58
C VAL A 167 -5.68 19.23 -14.75
N LEU A 168 -4.39 18.90 -14.62
CA LEU A 168 -3.39 19.13 -15.67
C LEU A 168 -3.38 18.07 -16.78
N LYS A 169 -4.25 17.05 -16.71
CA LYS A 169 -4.29 15.89 -17.62
C LYS A 169 -2.92 15.21 -17.77
N LEU A 170 -2.12 15.18 -16.70
CA LEU A 170 -0.88 14.42 -16.68
C LEU A 170 -1.20 12.92 -16.70
N SER A 171 -0.27 12.15 -17.29
CA SER A 171 -0.38 10.69 -17.33
C SER A 171 -0.45 10.11 -15.91
N ASN A 172 -1.23 9.04 -15.74
CA ASN A 172 -1.24 8.25 -14.51
C ASN A 172 -0.16 7.13 -14.54
N ALA A 173 0.57 6.96 -15.64
CA ALA A 173 1.65 5.99 -15.78
C ALA A 173 3.02 6.67 -15.61
N PRO A 174 3.95 6.11 -14.80
CA PRO A 174 3.78 4.97 -13.90
C PRO A 174 2.98 5.31 -12.62
N SER A 175 2.94 6.60 -12.25
CA SER A 175 2.02 7.16 -11.24
C SER A 175 1.86 8.67 -11.47
N PRO A 176 0.74 9.29 -11.03
CA PRO A 176 0.52 10.73 -11.21
C PRO A 176 1.55 11.55 -10.41
N GLY A 177 1.81 11.17 -9.15
CA GLY A 177 2.83 11.81 -8.31
C GLY A 177 4.24 11.82 -8.93
N TYR A 178 4.67 10.71 -9.55
CA TYR A 178 5.95 10.68 -10.27
C TYR A 178 6.01 11.68 -11.43
N ASN A 179 4.92 11.81 -12.19
CA ASN A 179 4.86 12.74 -13.32
C ASN A 179 4.84 14.20 -12.86
N ILE A 180 4.19 14.51 -11.72
CA ILE A 180 4.32 15.82 -11.07
C ILE A 180 5.77 16.08 -10.66
N GLU A 181 6.44 15.10 -10.03
CA GLU A 181 7.85 15.24 -9.63
C GLU A 181 8.75 15.57 -10.83
N GLN A 182 8.60 14.86 -11.95
CA GLN A 182 9.40 15.13 -13.15
C GLN A 182 9.09 16.49 -13.77
N ALA A 183 7.82 16.93 -13.75
CA ALA A 183 7.44 18.25 -14.21
C ALA A 183 8.03 19.36 -13.31
N ALA A 184 8.00 19.15 -11.99
CA ALA A 184 8.50 20.10 -11.00
C ALA A 184 10.00 20.38 -11.16
N LYS A 185 10.81 19.38 -11.55
CA LYS A 185 12.26 19.55 -11.83
C LYS A 185 12.56 20.58 -12.93
N LYS A 186 11.59 20.87 -13.81
CA LYS A 186 11.72 21.88 -14.87
C LYS A 186 11.23 23.27 -14.44
N GLY A 187 10.63 23.38 -13.26
CA GLY A 187 10.11 24.62 -12.70
C GLY A 187 11.24 25.60 -12.39
N LYS A 188 11.07 26.86 -12.80
CA LYS A 188 12.05 27.94 -12.55
C LYS A 188 11.54 29.03 -11.60
N LYS A 189 10.23 29.05 -11.35
CA LYS A 189 9.56 30.08 -10.55
C LYS A 189 8.78 29.41 -9.43
N PHE A 190 9.03 29.87 -8.21
CA PHE A 190 8.23 29.51 -7.06
C PHE A 190 7.00 30.41 -6.99
N TYR A 191 5.82 29.81 -6.86
CA TYR A 191 4.56 30.51 -6.61
C TYR A 191 4.21 30.33 -5.13
N GLN A 192 3.81 31.42 -4.47
CA GLN A 192 3.33 31.34 -3.09
C GLN A 192 2.01 30.57 -3.04
N LEU A 193 1.94 29.62 -2.12
CA LEU A 193 0.75 28.81 -1.83
C LEU A 193 0.41 28.96 -0.34
N PRO A 194 -0.85 28.71 0.06
CA PRO A 194 -1.22 28.67 1.47
C PRO A 194 -0.36 27.67 2.25
N TYR A 195 0.19 28.09 3.39
CA TYR A 195 0.95 27.23 4.30
C TYR A 195 0.12 26.97 5.56
N CYS A 196 -0.48 25.79 5.64
CA CYS A 196 -1.47 25.45 6.67
C CYS A 196 -0.92 24.37 7.60
N VAL A 197 -0.20 24.78 8.66
CA VAL A 197 0.18 23.89 9.76
C VAL A 197 -0.49 24.41 11.04
N LYS A 198 -1.42 23.63 11.58
CA LYS A 198 -2.02 23.91 12.89
C LYS A 198 -1.12 23.31 13.98
N GLY A 199 -0.30 24.17 14.58
CA GLY A 199 0.55 23.87 15.75
C GLY A 199 -0.10 24.29 17.07
N ASN A 200 0.72 24.51 18.11
CA ASN A 200 0.24 25.06 19.38
C ASN A 200 -0.44 26.42 19.15
N GLU A 201 -1.74 26.48 19.37
CA GLU A 201 -2.48 27.72 19.62
C GLU A 201 -2.20 28.13 21.08
N ILE A 202 -1.11 28.86 21.29
CA ILE A 202 -0.92 29.69 22.49
C ILE A 202 -0.93 31.14 22.02
#